data_AF-A0A1B0CW55-F1
#
_entry.id   AF-A0A1B0CW55-F1
#
_cell.length_a   1.000
_cell.length_b   1.000
_cell.length_c   1.000
_cell.angle_alpha   90.00
_cell.angle_beta   90.00
_cell.angle_gamma   90.00
#
_symmetry.space_group_name_H-M   'P 1'
#
loop_
_entity.id
_entity.type
_entity.pdbx_description
1 polymer ?
#
loop_
_entity_poly.entity_id
_entity_poly.type
_entity_poly.pdbx_seq_one_letter_code
_entity_poly.pdbx_strand_id
1 'polypeptide(L)'
;MSTADAGERLEAATQLLEAVPLIDGHNDLPWNIRKFLHNQLNDFHFDEDLRNVMPWAKSTWSHTDLPRLRKGRVSAQFWAAYVPCEAQYRDAVQLTLEQIDVIKRLTERYSPELTTCASVADILEAHKNHQLCSLTGVEGGHSLGGSLGVLRTLYTVGVRYMTLTSTCHTPWADSSHDIKHGGLTAFGKLLNLSAKHI
;
A
#
# COMPACT_ATOMS: atom_id res chain seq x y z
N MET A 1 -9.70 -36.95 -14.10
CA MET A 1 -9.40 -35.71 -13.34
C MET A 1 -10.73 -35.01 -13.12
N SER A 2 -11.19 -34.94 -11.87
CA SER A 2 -12.50 -34.36 -11.52
C SER A 2 -12.49 -32.86 -11.81
N THR A 3 -13.40 -32.39 -12.66
CA THR A 3 -13.69 -30.96 -12.83
C THR A 3 -14.56 -30.52 -11.66
N ALA A 4 -13.93 -30.15 -10.55
CA ALA A 4 -14.67 -29.58 -9.42
C ALA A 4 -15.54 -28.41 -9.93
N ASP A 5 -16.80 -28.40 -9.51
CA ASP A 5 -17.76 -27.36 -9.89
C ASP A 5 -17.23 -25.99 -9.43
N ALA A 6 -17.67 -24.90 -10.08
CA ALA A 6 -17.27 -23.55 -9.67
C ALA A 6 -17.67 -23.26 -8.21
N GLY A 7 -18.78 -23.82 -7.73
CA GLY A 7 -19.20 -23.73 -6.33
C GLY A 7 -18.22 -24.41 -5.37
N GLU A 8 -17.84 -25.65 -5.67
CA GLU A 8 -16.88 -26.43 -4.85
C GLU A 8 -15.52 -25.72 -4.75
N ARG A 9 -15.04 -25.14 -5.86
CA ARG A 9 -13.77 -24.37 -5.86
C ARG A 9 -13.86 -23.10 -5.02
N LEU A 10 -14.99 -22.40 -5.07
CA LEU A 10 -15.21 -21.20 -4.27
C LEU A 10 -15.29 -21.52 -2.77
N GLU A 11 -15.95 -22.61 -2.41
CA GLU A 11 -16.03 -23.08 -1.03
C GLU A 11 -14.66 -23.51 -0.50
N ALA A 12 -13.90 -24.29 -1.29
CA ALA A 12 -12.53 -24.68 -0.92
C ALA A 12 -11.61 -23.45 -0.74
N ALA A 13 -11.68 -22.47 -1.66
CA ALA A 13 -10.94 -21.22 -1.53
C ALA A 13 -11.36 -20.43 -0.28
N THR A 14 -12.66 -20.40 0.01
CA THR A 14 -13.20 -19.73 1.18
C THR A 14 -12.67 -20.34 2.48
N GLN A 15 -12.70 -21.68 2.61
CA GLN A 15 -12.16 -22.39 3.77
C GLN A 15 -10.64 -22.18 3.91
N LEU A 16 -9.91 -22.16 2.80
CA LEU A 16 -8.47 -21.89 2.82
C LEU A 16 -8.18 -20.48 3.37
N LEU A 17 -8.93 -19.47 2.95
CA LEU A 17 -8.74 -18.09 3.38
C LEU A 17 -9.16 -17.81 4.83
N GLU A 18 -9.97 -18.69 5.42
CA GLU A 18 -10.22 -18.68 6.87
C GLU A 18 -9.01 -19.14 7.67
N ALA A 19 -8.27 -20.11 7.15
CA ALA A 19 -7.08 -20.67 7.81
C ALA A 19 -5.78 -19.93 7.47
N VAL A 20 -5.69 -19.34 6.28
CA VAL A 20 -4.46 -18.74 5.73
C VAL A 20 -4.75 -17.29 5.34
N PRO A 21 -4.02 -16.31 5.90
CA PRO A 21 -4.26 -14.91 5.58
C PRO A 21 -3.91 -14.60 4.12
N LEU A 22 -4.86 -14.02 3.38
CA LEU A 22 -4.56 -13.39 2.10
C LEU A 22 -3.91 -12.03 2.35
N ILE A 23 -2.68 -11.86 1.85
CA ILE A 23 -1.89 -10.64 1.98
C ILE A 23 -1.72 -10.05 0.59
N ASP A 24 -2.35 -8.90 0.35
CA ASP A 24 -2.13 -8.13 -0.87
C ASP A 24 -0.96 -7.15 -0.67
N GLY A 25 -0.02 -7.17 -1.62
CA GLY A 25 1.24 -6.44 -1.51
C GLY A 25 1.20 -5.01 -2.01
N HIS A 26 0.12 -4.55 -2.66
CA HIS A 26 0.08 -3.23 -3.26
C HIS A 26 -1.34 -2.76 -3.66
N ASN A 27 -1.85 -1.70 -3.02
CA ASN A 27 -3.14 -1.11 -3.37
C ASN A 27 -3.12 0.43 -3.32
N ASP A 28 -3.46 1.05 -4.45
CA ASP A 28 -3.43 2.49 -4.70
C ASP A 28 -4.65 3.27 -4.18
N LEU A 29 -5.49 2.67 -3.33
CA LEU A 29 -6.63 3.39 -2.75
C LEU A 29 -6.26 4.77 -2.15
N PRO A 30 -5.13 4.94 -1.41
CA PRO A 30 -4.72 6.25 -0.89
C PRO A 30 -4.56 7.31 -2.00
N TRP A 31 -3.99 6.92 -3.14
CA TRP A 31 -3.84 7.80 -4.28
C TRP A 31 -5.17 8.21 -4.89
N ASN A 32 -6.14 7.28 -4.98
CA ASN A 32 -7.48 7.61 -5.44
C ASN A 32 -8.20 8.58 -4.48
N ILE A 33 -8.05 8.40 -3.17
CA ILE A 33 -8.58 9.32 -2.15
C ILE A 33 -7.96 10.71 -2.34
N ARG A 34 -6.64 10.79 -2.59
CA ARG A 34 -5.99 12.07 -2.89
C ARG A 34 -6.56 12.71 -4.15
N LYS A 35 -6.68 11.93 -5.24
CA LYS A 35 -7.14 12.45 -6.54
C LYS A 35 -8.57 12.95 -6.51
N PHE A 36 -9.47 12.23 -5.87
CA PHE A 36 -10.90 12.57 -5.88
C PHE A 36 -11.31 13.50 -4.75
N LEU A 37 -10.69 13.38 -3.57
CA LEU A 37 -11.13 14.04 -2.35
C LEU A 37 -10.04 14.89 -1.70
N HIS A 38 -8.86 15.04 -2.33
CA HIS A 38 -7.75 15.81 -1.77
C HIS A 38 -7.41 15.40 -0.32
N ASN A 39 -7.44 14.08 -0.03
CA ASN A 39 -7.22 13.48 1.30
C ASN A 39 -8.27 13.84 2.38
N GLN A 40 -9.39 14.46 2.01
CA GLN A 40 -10.50 14.76 2.92
C GLN A 40 -11.33 13.51 3.16
N LEU A 41 -11.03 12.80 4.25
CA LEU A 41 -11.71 11.55 4.55
C LEU A 41 -13.17 11.74 4.95
N ASN A 42 -13.59 12.91 5.43
CA ASN A 42 -14.99 13.15 5.86
C ASN A 42 -15.99 12.79 4.77
N ASP A 43 -15.62 13.01 3.50
CA ASP A 43 -16.43 12.72 2.31
C ASP A 43 -16.13 11.33 1.70
N PHE A 44 -15.37 10.49 2.40
CA PHE A 44 -15.03 9.14 1.99
C PHE A 44 -15.71 8.09 2.89
N HIS A 45 -16.66 7.37 2.33
CA HIS A 45 -17.40 6.29 3.00
C HIS A 45 -16.87 4.93 2.52
N PHE A 46 -15.80 4.46 3.16
CA PHE A 46 -15.12 3.21 2.78
C PHE A 46 -15.95 1.95 3.06
N ASP A 47 -16.90 2.05 4.00
CA ASP A 47 -17.84 1.01 4.41
C ASP A 47 -19.03 0.83 3.45
N GLU A 48 -19.14 1.67 2.42
CA GLU A 48 -20.12 1.56 1.35
C GLU A 48 -19.58 0.80 0.13
N ASP A 49 -20.47 0.33 -0.74
CA ASP A 49 -20.09 -0.20 -2.04
C ASP A 49 -19.79 0.96 -3.00
N LEU A 50 -18.50 1.29 -3.15
CA LEU A 50 -18.03 2.42 -3.95
C LEU A 50 -18.35 2.29 -5.43
N ARG A 51 -18.80 1.11 -5.92
CA ARG A 51 -19.31 0.96 -7.28
C ARG A 51 -20.62 1.72 -7.52
N ASN A 52 -21.29 2.16 -6.45
CA ASN A 52 -22.56 2.89 -6.50
C ASN A 52 -22.41 4.38 -6.11
N VAL A 53 -21.19 4.83 -5.76
CA VAL A 53 -20.93 6.18 -5.24
C VAL A 53 -20.10 6.97 -6.24
N MET A 54 -20.53 8.17 -6.64
CA MET A 54 -19.72 9.05 -7.50
C MET A 54 -18.61 9.76 -6.70
N PRO A 55 -17.42 10.01 -7.28
CA PRO A 55 -16.98 9.66 -8.64
C PRO A 55 -16.48 8.22 -8.80
N TRP A 56 -16.38 7.46 -7.71
CA TRP A 56 -15.82 6.11 -7.64
C TRP A 56 -16.47 5.13 -8.63
N ALA A 57 -17.80 5.16 -8.75
CA ALA A 57 -18.60 4.32 -9.62
C ALA A 57 -18.20 4.39 -11.11
N LYS A 58 -17.64 5.52 -11.55
CA LYS A 58 -17.18 5.71 -12.93
C LYS A 58 -15.67 5.57 -13.09
N SER A 59 -14.93 5.43 -11.99
CA SER A 59 -13.48 5.33 -12.06
C SER A 59 -13.06 3.90 -12.35
N THR A 60 -12.28 3.72 -13.41
CA THR A 60 -11.59 2.44 -13.72
C THR A 60 -10.46 2.12 -12.73
N TRP A 61 -10.23 2.98 -11.73
CA TRP A 61 -9.25 2.77 -10.67
C TRP A 61 -9.92 2.42 -9.32
N SER A 62 -11.27 2.40 -9.26
CA SER A 62 -12.03 2.10 -8.04
C SER A 62 -12.23 0.59 -7.84
N HIS A 63 -11.18 -0.09 -7.39
CA HIS A 63 -11.21 -1.53 -7.15
C HIS A 63 -11.50 -1.92 -5.70
N THR A 64 -11.36 -0.98 -4.76
CA THR A 64 -11.26 -1.29 -3.34
C THR A 64 -12.31 -0.54 -2.53
N ASP A 65 -13.14 -1.28 -1.81
CA ASP A 65 -13.97 -0.82 -0.70
C ASP A 65 -14.04 -1.90 0.37
N LEU A 66 -14.46 -1.53 1.58
CA LEU A 66 -14.47 -2.42 2.73
C LEU A 66 -15.42 -3.63 2.52
N PRO A 67 -16.63 -3.49 1.94
CA PRO A 67 -17.46 -4.65 1.59
C PRO A 67 -16.78 -5.64 0.64
N ARG A 68 -16.07 -5.17 -0.39
CA ARG A 68 -15.33 -6.04 -1.31
C ARG A 68 -14.11 -6.68 -0.65
N LEU A 69 -13.40 -5.98 0.23
CA LEU A 69 -12.28 -6.55 1.00
C LEU A 69 -12.74 -7.67 1.93
N ARG A 70 -13.85 -7.45 2.65
CA ARG A 70 -14.50 -8.49 3.48
C ARG A 70 -14.88 -9.70 2.64
N LYS A 71 -15.59 -9.47 1.52
CA LYS A 71 -16.04 -10.54 0.62
C LYS A 71 -14.87 -11.33 0.02
N GLY A 72 -13.77 -10.64 -0.28
CA GLY A 72 -12.52 -11.25 -0.77
C GLY A 72 -11.65 -11.89 0.31
N ARG A 73 -12.03 -11.77 1.59
CA ARG A 73 -11.28 -12.28 2.76
C ARG A 73 -9.82 -11.81 2.80
N VAL A 74 -9.59 -10.57 2.36
CA VAL A 74 -8.27 -9.93 2.46
C VAL A 74 -7.96 -9.72 3.94
N SER A 75 -6.86 -10.31 4.39
CA SER A 75 -6.46 -10.32 5.80
C SER A 75 -5.41 -9.24 6.10
N ALA A 76 -4.56 -8.93 5.11
CA ALA A 76 -3.64 -7.82 5.20
C ALA A 76 -3.51 -7.11 3.85
N GLN A 77 -3.34 -5.81 3.91
CA GLN A 77 -3.17 -4.95 2.74
C GLN A 77 -2.01 -4.01 2.99
N PHE A 78 -1.04 -4.03 2.08
CA PHE A 78 -0.11 -2.91 1.96
C PHE A 78 -0.76 -1.80 1.14
N TRP A 79 -1.02 -0.68 1.79
CA TRP A 79 -1.48 0.55 1.16
C TRP A 79 -0.29 1.32 0.59
N ALA A 80 -0.37 1.65 -0.70
CA ALA A 80 0.71 2.36 -1.38
C ALA A 80 0.67 3.86 -1.06
N ALA A 81 1.71 4.35 -0.36
CA ALA A 81 2.02 5.76 -0.27
C ALA A 81 2.77 6.19 -1.56
N TYR A 82 2.03 6.22 -2.66
CA TYR A 82 2.51 6.61 -3.99
C TYR A 82 2.54 8.13 -4.17
N VAL A 83 3.58 8.63 -4.84
CA VAL A 83 3.64 10.02 -5.33
C VAL A 83 4.15 10.06 -6.78
N PRO A 84 3.59 10.94 -7.65
CA PRO A 84 4.02 11.03 -9.04
C PRO A 84 5.50 11.36 -9.22
N CYS A 85 6.09 10.87 -10.30
CA CYS A 85 7.49 11.12 -10.64
C CYS A 85 7.82 12.61 -10.83
N GLU A 86 6.85 13.43 -11.22
CA GLU A 86 6.97 14.88 -11.37
C GLU A 86 7.24 15.61 -10.06
N ALA A 87 6.98 14.96 -8.91
CA ALA A 87 7.32 15.47 -7.60
C ALA A 87 8.81 15.28 -7.24
N GLN A 88 9.55 14.46 -8.00
CA GLN A 88 10.99 14.28 -7.78
C GLN A 88 11.73 15.62 -7.92
N TYR A 89 12.63 15.91 -6.98
CA TYR A 89 13.32 17.21 -6.82
C TYR A 89 12.42 18.40 -6.48
N ARG A 90 11.17 18.13 -6.07
CA ARG A 90 10.20 19.13 -5.63
C ARG A 90 9.68 18.74 -4.23
N ASP A 91 8.43 18.33 -4.16
CA ASP A 91 7.65 18.09 -2.95
C ASP A 91 7.44 16.60 -2.65
N ALA A 92 8.15 15.68 -3.31
CA ALA A 92 7.98 14.23 -3.14
C ALA A 92 8.00 13.76 -1.67
N VAL A 93 8.89 14.30 -0.84
CA VAL A 93 8.98 13.94 0.59
C VAL A 93 7.72 14.38 1.35
N GLN A 94 7.27 15.61 1.14
CA GLN A 94 6.05 16.14 1.76
C GLN A 94 4.83 15.32 1.33
N LEU A 95 4.67 15.11 0.02
CA LEU A 95 3.56 14.34 -0.54
C LEU A 95 3.52 12.90 0.01
N THR A 96 4.69 12.28 0.20
CA THR A 96 4.79 10.93 0.75
C THR A 96 4.29 10.91 2.20
N LEU A 97 4.68 11.90 3.01
CA LEU A 97 4.20 12.02 4.40
C LEU A 97 2.68 12.25 4.46
N GLU A 98 2.13 13.06 3.55
CA GLU A 98 0.67 13.25 3.43
C GLU A 98 -0.06 11.95 3.04
N GLN A 99 0.54 11.09 2.20
CA GLN A 99 -0.03 9.79 1.86
C GLN A 99 0.05 8.79 3.03
N ILE A 100 1.16 8.77 3.76
CA ILE A 100 1.29 7.95 4.98
C ILE A 100 0.25 8.39 6.02
N ASP A 101 0.05 9.70 6.18
CA ASP A 101 -0.96 10.27 7.06
C ASP A 101 -2.39 9.85 6.66
N VAL A 102 -2.76 9.93 5.38
CA VAL A 102 -4.12 9.51 4.96
C VAL A 102 -4.35 8.01 5.18
N ILE A 103 -3.34 7.16 4.99
CA ILE A 103 -3.42 5.71 5.29
C ILE A 103 -3.67 5.50 6.79
N LYS A 104 -2.92 6.21 7.64
CA LYS A 104 -3.06 6.14 9.10
C LYS A 104 -4.45 6.59 9.54
N ARG A 105 -4.90 7.77 9.11
CA ARG A 105 -6.23 8.30 9.47
C ARG A 105 -7.38 7.43 8.94
N LEU A 106 -7.24 6.85 7.75
CA LEU A 106 -8.22 5.91 7.22
C LEU A 106 -8.31 4.67 8.11
N THR A 107 -7.16 4.10 8.48
CA THR A 107 -7.09 2.93 9.38
C THR A 107 -7.70 3.25 10.74
N GLU A 108 -7.36 4.39 11.34
CA GLU A 108 -7.90 4.81 12.64
C GLU A 108 -9.43 5.02 12.58
N ARG A 109 -9.95 5.63 11.51
CA ARG A 109 -11.38 5.88 11.34
C ARG A 109 -12.21 4.59 11.26
N TYR A 110 -11.66 3.54 10.64
CA TYR A 110 -12.33 2.26 10.45
C TYR A 110 -11.84 1.18 11.43
N SER A 111 -11.19 1.59 12.52
CA SER A 111 -10.85 0.71 13.64
C SER A 111 -12.11 0.25 14.39
N PRO A 112 -12.19 -0.99 14.88
CA PRO A 112 -11.13 -2.02 14.90
C PRO A 112 -11.07 -2.88 13.64
N GLU A 113 -11.92 -2.64 12.65
CA GLU A 113 -11.98 -3.48 11.46
C GLU A 113 -10.73 -3.35 10.59
N LEU A 114 -10.24 -2.13 10.40
CA LEU A 114 -8.87 -1.87 9.98
C LEU A 114 -8.00 -1.71 11.22
N THR A 115 -6.85 -2.38 11.24
CA THR A 115 -5.87 -2.25 12.32
C THR A 115 -4.49 -1.93 11.78
N THR A 116 -3.78 -1.00 12.42
CA THR A 116 -2.42 -0.65 12.00
C THR A 116 -1.48 -1.78 12.32
N CYS A 117 -0.69 -2.20 11.34
CA CYS A 117 0.26 -3.27 11.48
C CYS A 117 1.65 -2.86 11.00
N ALA A 118 2.67 -3.45 11.60
CA ALA A 118 4.06 -3.19 11.31
C ALA A 118 4.94 -4.45 11.30
N SER A 119 4.37 -5.63 11.52
CA SER A 119 5.12 -6.88 11.63
C SER A 119 4.30 -8.09 11.19
N VAL A 120 4.98 -9.22 11.01
CA VAL A 120 4.34 -10.52 10.76
C VAL A 120 3.44 -10.92 11.93
N ALA A 121 3.85 -10.64 13.17
CA ALA A 121 3.04 -10.93 14.34
C ALA A 121 1.71 -10.15 14.32
N ASP A 122 1.73 -8.88 13.91
CA ASP A 122 0.52 -8.07 13.78
C ASP A 122 -0.42 -8.64 12.71
N ILE A 123 0.12 -9.10 11.58
CA ILE A 123 -0.67 -9.75 10.51
C ILE A 123 -1.39 -10.99 11.05
N LEU A 124 -0.67 -11.85 11.77
CA LEU A 124 -1.24 -13.09 12.31
C LEU A 124 -2.29 -12.80 13.40
N GLU A 125 -2.04 -11.83 14.27
CA GLU A 125 -2.98 -11.44 15.32
C GLU A 125 -4.24 -10.77 14.75
N ALA A 126 -4.08 -9.87 13.78
CA ALA A 126 -5.22 -9.25 13.08
C ALA A 126 -6.09 -10.30 12.37
N HIS A 127 -5.46 -11.25 11.66
CA HIS A 127 -6.18 -12.34 10.98
C HIS A 127 -6.98 -13.19 11.96
N LYS A 128 -6.38 -13.56 13.09
CA LYS A 128 -7.05 -14.29 14.18
C LYS A 128 -8.23 -13.51 14.78
N ASN A 129 -8.13 -12.18 14.83
CA ASN A 129 -9.18 -11.30 15.33
C ASN A 129 -10.20 -10.89 14.26
N HIS A 130 -10.12 -11.45 13.05
CA HIS A 130 -10.95 -11.10 11.90
C HIS A 130 -10.88 -9.61 11.52
N GLN A 131 -9.72 -9.00 11.72
CA GLN A 131 -9.40 -7.62 11.35
C GLN A 131 -8.55 -7.60 10.07
N LEU A 132 -8.69 -6.55 9.28
CA LEU A 132 -7.80 -6.29 8.15
C LEU A 132 -6.58 -5.51 8.64
N CYS A 133 -5.44 -6.15 8.51
CA CYS A 133 -4.14 -5.60 8.85
C CYS A 133 -3.67 -4.59 7.80
N SER A 134 -3.69 -3.31 8.14
CA SER A 134 -3.26 -2.20 7.29
C SER A 134 -1.78 -1.91 7.49
N LEU A 135 -0.97 -2.20 6.47
CA LEU A 135 0.45 -1.86 6.41
C LEU A 135 0.69 -0.73 5.40
N THR A 136 1.79 -0.01 5.57
CA THR A 136 2.17 1.07 4.66
C THR A 136 3.43 0.71 3.89
N GLY A 137 3.40 0.91 2.58
CA GLY A 137 4.58 0.80 1.73
C GLY A 137 4.74 2.04 0.86
N VAL A 138 5.97 2.50 0.69
CA VAL A 138 6.27 3.68 -0.13
C VAL A 138 6.62 3.25 -1.55
N GLU A 139 5.94 3.83 -2.53
CA GLU A 139 6.21 3.51 -3.94
C GLU A 139 7.06 4.60 -4.60
N GLY A 140 8.35 4.30 -4.76
CA GLY A 140 9.31 5.13 -5.48
C GLY A 140 10.36 5.75 -4.57
N GLY A 141 11.63 5.51 -4.88
CA GLY A 141 12.75 6.02 -4.09
C GLY A 141 12.92 7.53 -4.13
N HIS A 142 12.25 8.23 -5.05
CA HIS A 142 12.21 9.70 -5.09
C HIS A 142 11.57 10.30 -3.83
N SER A 143 10.71 9.55 -3.15
CA SER A 143 10.15 9.88 -1.84
C SER A 143 11.19 10.08 -0.74
N LEU A 144 12.43 9.64 -0.93
CA LEU A 144 13.52 9.86 0.02
C LEU A 144 14.22 11.21 -0.12
N GLY A 145 14.06 11.90 -1.27
CA GLY A 145 14.85 13.09 -1.57
C GLY A 145 16.37 12.87 -1.50
N GLY A 146 16.84 11.63 -1.72
CA GLY A 146 18.25 11.26 -1.59
C GLY A 146 18.78 11.20 -0.15
N SER A 147 17.91 11.07 0.87
CA SER A 147 18.31 11.11 2.28
C SER A 147 18.07 9.78 3.02
N LEU A 148 19.13 9.23 3.63
CA LEU A 148 19.00 8.10 4.57
C LEU A 148 18.30 8.49 5.88
N GLY A 149 18.33 9.78 6.24
CA GLY A 149 17.56 10.29 7.36
C GLY A 149 16.07 10.16 7.10
N VAL A 150 15.61 10.54 5.90
CA VAL A 150 14.22 10.35 5.47
C VAL A 150 13.85 8.87 5.47
N LEU A 151 14.71 7.98 4.96
CA LEU A 151 14.46 6.53 5.00
C LEU A 151 14.14 6.02 6.43
N ARG A 152 14.96 6.41 7.42
CA ARG A 152 14.74 6.04 8.83
C ARG A 152 13.47 6.67 9.41
N THR A 153 13.19 7.92 9.06
CA THR A 153 11.95 8.60 9.48
C THR A 153 10.73 7.87 8.91
N LEU A 154 10.72 7.51 7.62
CA LEU A 154 9.65 6.77 6.98
C LEU A 154 9.38 5.43 7.68
N TYR A 155 10.45 4.69 8.01
CA TYR A 155 10.32 3.46 8.78
C TYR A 155 9.73 3.70 10.18
N THR A 156 10.16 4.77 10.86
CA THR A 156 9.68 5.16 12.19
C THR A 156 8.18 5.48 12.19
N VAL A 157 7.67 6.10 11.11
CA VAL A 157 6.23 6.40 10.95
C VAL A 157 5.41 5.24 10.37
N GLY A 158 5.99 4.04 10.28
CA GLY A 158 5.24 2.81 10.00
C GLY A 158 5.43 2.21 8.59
N VAL A 159 6.31 2.76 7.75
CA VAL A 159 6.59 2.18 6.43
C VAL A 159 7.33 0.84 6.58
N ARG A 160 6.91 -0.18 5.84
CA ARG A 160 7.46 -1.55 5.92
C ARG A 160 7.96 -2.14 4.60
N TYR A 161 7.69 -1.49 3.47
CA TYR A 161 8.48 -1.69 2.26
C TYR A 161 8.75 -0.37 1.56
N MET A 162 9.75 -0.36 0.68
CA MET A 162 9.96 0.71 -0.28
C MET A 162 10.25 0.15 -1.67
N THR A 163 9.47 0.56 -2.67
CA THR A 163 9.80 0.33 -4.07
C THR A 163 10.95 1.25 -4.47
N LEU A 164 12.07 0.70 -4.95
CA LEU A 164 13.30 1.47 -5.24
C LEU A 164 13.08 2.58 -6.27
N THR A 165 12.26 2.31 -7.29
CA THR A 165 11.86 3.24 -8.34
C THR A 165 10.40 3.00 -8.69
N SER A 166 9.65 4.04 -8.99
CA SER A 166 8.40 3.90 -9.75
C SER A 166 8.77 3.87 -11.25
N THR A 167 8.06 4.60 -12.10
CA THR A 167 8.34 4.67 -13.54
C THR A 167 9.60 5.50 -13.88
N CYS A 168 10.06 6.37 -12.99
CA CYS A 168 11.25 7.20 -13.18
C CYS A 168 12.48 6.70 -12.41
N HIS A 169 13.68 6.95 -12.95
CA HIS A 169 14.93 6.77 -12.19
C HIS A 169 14.97 7.72 -10.99
N THR A 170 15.67 7.27 -9.96
CA THR A 170 16.25 8.16 -8.95
C THR A 170 17.72 8.44 -9.29
N PRO A 171 18.41 9.40 -8.65
CA PRO A 171 19.86 9.56 -8.81
C PRO A 171 20.71 8.31 -8.47
N TRP A 172 20.09 7.28 -7.91
CA TRP A 172 20.79 6.13 -7.32
C TRP A 172 20.25 4.76 -7.70
N ALA A 173 19.15 4.70 -8.46
CA ALA A 173 18.55 3.46 -8.97
C ALA A 173 17.88 3.68 -10.33
N ASP A 174 18.07 2.73 -11.24
CA ASP A 174 17.38 2.69 -12.53
C ASP A 174 15.94 2.17 -12.40
N SER A 175 14.99 2.81 -13.09
CA SER A 175 13.66 2.23 -13.33
C SER A 175 13.70 1.26 -14.53
N SER A 176 12.59 0.59 -14.80
CA SER A 176 12.52 -0.44 -15.85
C SER A 176 12.51 0.10 -17.30
N HIS A 177 12.50 1.41 -17.51
CA HIS A 177 12.34 1.99 -18.86
C HIS A 177 13.63 1.89 -19.69
N ASP A 178 14.78 2.27 -19.12
CA ASP A 178 16.11 2.19 -19.72
C ASP A 178 17.19 2.08 -18.63
N ILE A 179 18.47 2.03 -19.05
CA ILE A 179 19.61 1.86 -18.15
C ILE A 179 20.43 3.14 -18.12
N LYS A 180 20.45 3.83 -16.98
CA LYS A 180 21.20 5.08 -16.77
C LYS A 180 22.37 4.90 -15.81
N HIS A 181 22.21 4.08 -14.79
CA HIS A 181 23.16 3.85 -13.70
C HIS A 181 23.81 2.47 -13.75
N GLY A 182 23.29 1.55 -14.56
CA GLY A 182 23.68 0.13 -14.54
C GLY A 182 23.08 -0.60 -13.33
N GLY A 183 21.85 -0.23 -12.94
CA GLY A 183 21.17 -0.74 -11.75
C GLY A 183 21.31 0.22 -10.57
N LEU A 184 22.12 -0.14 -9.56
CA LEU A 184 22.33 0.67 -8.35
C LEU A 184 23.69 1.37 -8.35
N THR A 185 23.69 2.68 -8.09
CA THR A 185 24.93 3.42 -7.81
C THR A 185 25.54 3.01 -6.46
N ALA A 186 26.74 3.52 -6.14
CA ALA A 186 27.35 3.31 -4.82
C ALA A 186 26.42 3.76 -3.68
N PHE A 187 25.73 4.89 -3.86
CA PHE A 187 24.74 5.36 -2.90
C PHE A 187 23.52 4.43 -2.82
N GLY A 188 23.01 3.94 -3.96
CA GLY A 188 21.89 3.00 -3.98
C GLY A 188 22.21 1.69 -3.24
N LYS A 189 23.45 1.20 -3.35
CA LYS A 189 23.93 0.04 -2.58
C LYS A 189 24.01 0.34 -1.08
N LEU A 190 24.50 1.51 -0.68
CA LEU A 190 24.54 1.93 0.71
C LEU A 190 23.12 2.06 1.32
N LEU A 191 22.18 2.57 0.53
CA LEU A 191 20.77 2.68 0.91
C LEU A 191 20.16 1.28 1.14
N ASN A 192 20.38 0.36 0.20
CA ASN A 192 19.92 -1.03 0.34
C ASN A 192 20.50 -1.70 1.60
N LEU A 193 21.77 -1.43 1.93
CA LEU A 193 22.37 -1.91 3.18
C LEU A 193 21.70 -1.25 4.40
N SER A 194 21.48 0.05 4.37
CA SER A 194 20.82 0.78 5.47
C SER A 194 19.41 0.26 5.75
N ALA A 195 18.65 -0.06 4.71
CA ALA A 195 17.30 -0.63 4.83
C ALA A 195 17.27 -2.01 5.49
N LYS A 196 18.38 -2.77 5.49
CA LYS A 196 18.49 -4.08 6.16
C LYS A 196 18.79 -3.97 7.66
N HIS A 197 19.12 -2.78 8.14
CA HIS A 197 19.58 -2.54 9.52
C HIS A 197 18.62 -1.66 10.34
N ILE A 198 17.43 -1.39 9.80
CA ILE A 198 16.36 -0.64 10.47
C ILE A 198 15.16 -1.53 10.72
#